data_AF-A0A938Q3Z5-F1
#
_entry.id   AF-A0A938Q3Z5-F1
#
_cell.length_a   1.000
_cell.length_b   1.000
_cell.length_c   1.000
_cell.angle_alpha   90.00
_cell.angle_beta   90.00
_cell.angle_gamma   90.00
#
_symmetry.space_group_name_H-M   'P 1'
#
loop_
_entity.id
_entity.type
_entity.pdbx_description
1 polymer ?
#
loop_
_entity_poly.entity_id
_entity_poly.type
_entity_poly.pdbx_seq_one_letter_code
_entity_poly.pdbx_strand_id
1 'polypeptide(L)'
;MNPHAAQPASLLALIKSLWRNRQLIRQMTKRDVIGRYKDSVMGMAWSFFNPIFMLLVYTFVFSEVFKSRWGDIADSDSRTQFAIVLFVGMIILSLFSEAVNRAPRVIVSNVNYVKKVIFPLEILPVIAMGAALFHSMISLFVLAVAIFRAPRFTLKISRCFDQRHIGILIPMHQGKKLPTFQWFLS
;
A
#
# COMPACT_ATOMS: atom_id res chain seq x y z
N MET A 1 12.84 -37.87 12.32
CA MET A 1 13.10 -36.43 12.04
C MET A 1 14.23 -36.02 12.98
N ASN A 2 15.41 -35.71 12.47
CA ASN A 2 16.60 -35.50 13.31
C ASN A 2 16.57 -34.07 13.90
N PRO A 3 16.52 -33.88 15.24
CA PRO A 3 16.30 -32.57 15.86
C PRO A 3 17.50 -31.60 15.77
N HIS A 4 18.67 -32.09 15.32
CA HIS A 4 19.91 -31.32 15.19
C HIS A 4 20.31 -31.00 13.74
N ALA A 5 19.48 -31.33 12.75
CA ALA A 5 19.77 -30.95 11.37
C ALA A 5 19.60 -29.43 11.21
N ALA A 6 20.68 -28.74 10.81
CA ALA A 6 20.64 -27.33 10.45
C ALA A 6 19.48 -27.11 9.48
N GLN A 7 18.51 -26.27 9.84
CA GLN A 7 17.40 -25.97 8.95
C GLN A 7 18.01 -25.36 7.69
N PRO A 8 17.78 -25.94 6.50
CA PRO A 8 18.36 -25.39 5.28
C PRO A 8 17.72 -24.01 5.08
N ALA A 9 18.47 -22.95 5.41
CA ALA A 9 18.08 -21.56 5.19
C ALA A 9 18.14 -21.17 3.70
N SER A 10 17.98 -22.14 2.79
CA SER A 10 17.90 -21.87 1.36
C SER A 10 16.50 -21.37 1.02
N LEU A 11 16.41 -20.34 0.18
CA LEU A 11 15.13 -19.77 -0.27
C LEU A 11 14.15 -20.85 -0.78
N LEU A 12 14.68 -21.85 -1.49
CA LEU A 12 13.88 -22.97 -2.00
C LEU A 12 13.33 -23.85 -0.88
N ALA A 13 14.10 -24.11 0.17
CA ALA A 13 13.63 -24.86 1.33
C ALA A 13 12.59 -24.07 2.14
N LEU A 14 12.77 -22.75 2.28
CA LEU A 14 11.78 -21.84 2.88
C LEU A 14 10.44 -21.92 2.12
N ILE A 15 10.47 -21.73 0.80
CA ILE A 15 9.27 -21.77 -0.04
C ILE A 15 8.59 -23.14 0.04
N LYS A 16 9.37 -24.23 -0.02
CA LYS A 16 8.85 -25.61 0.10
C LYS A 16 8.22 -25.87 1.48
N SER A 17 8.83 -25.34 2.54
CA SER A 17 8.32 -25.39 3.92
C SER A 17 6.99 -24.65 4.05
N LEU A 18 6.90 -23.43 3.50
CA LEU A 18 5.67 -22.64 3.48
C LEU A 18 4.55 -23.33 2.70
N TRP A 19 4.87 -23.88 1.53
CA TRP A 19 3.88 -24.56 0.69
C TRP A 19 3.31 -25.80 1.38
N ARG A 20 4.16 -26.60 2.04
CA ARG A 20 3.73 -27.80 2.77
C ARG A 20 2.82 -27.46 3.96
N ASN A 21 3.06 -26.32 4.61
CA ASN A 21 2.29 -25.87 5.78
C ASN A 21 1.17 -24.86 5.45
N ARG A 22 0.77 -24.73 4.18
CA ARG A 22 -0.23 -23.74 3.73
C ARG A 22 -1.57 -23.80 4.45
N GLN A 23 -2.04 -25.00 4.83
CA GLN A 23 -3.30 -25.17 5.55
C GLN A 23 -3.23 -24.58 6.95
N LEU A 24 -2.10 -24.82 7.64
CA LEU A 24 -1.83 -24.26 8.97
C LEU A 24 -1.69 -22.74 8.91
N ILE A 25 -0.94 -22.23 7.92
CA ILE A 25 -0.84 -20.78 7.66
C ILE A 25 -2.23 -20.19 7.49
N ARG A 26 -3.07 -20.75 6.62
CA ARG A 26 -4.41 -20.22 6.37
C ARG A 26 -5.30 -20.24 7.61
N GLN A 27 -5.24 -21.30 8.42
CA GLN A 27 -6.00 -21.39 9.67
C GLN A 27 -5.51 -20.37 10.70
N MET A 28 -4.21 -20.23 10.88
CA MET A 28 -3.63 -19.27 11.82
C MET A 28 -3.87 -17.83 11.37
N THR A 29 -3.72 -17.51 10.08
CA THR A 29 -4.08 -16.20 9.51
C THR A 29 -5.55 -15.91 9.70
N LYS A 30 -6.45 -16.86 9.39
CA LYS A 30 -7.89 -16.68 9.64
C LYS A 30 -8.17 -16.41 11.11
N ARG A 31 -7.52 -17.12 12.03
CA ARG A 31 -7.67 -16.90 13.47
C ARG A 31 -7.13 -15.54 13.90
N ASP A 32 -5.98 -15.10 13.38
CA ASP A 32 -5.40 -13.79 13.67
C ASP A 32 -6.31 -12.66 13.19
N VAL A 33 -6.81 -12.77 11.96
CA VAL A 33 -7.79 -11.83 11.38
C VAL A 33 -9.06 -11.79 12.23
N ILE A 34 -9.67 -12.95 12.52
CA ILE A 34 -10.88 -13.03 13.36
C ILE A 34 -10.63 -12.48 14.76
N GLY A 35 -9.49 -12.80 15.38
CA GLY A 35 -9.13 -12.31 16.72
C GLY A 35 -9.14 -10.79 16.80
N ARG A 36 -8.62 -10.10 15.77
CA ARG A 36 -8.65 -8.63 15.69
C ARG A 36 -10.07 -8.06 15.66
N TYR A 37 -11.01 -8.75 15.02
CA TYR A 37 -12.39 -8.29 14.87
C TYR A 37 -13.31 -8.79 15.99
N LYS A 38 -12.93 -9.83 16.73
CA LYS A 38 -13.76 -10.44 17.77
C LYS A 38 -13.83 -9.60 19.04
N ASP A 39 -12.76 -8.87 19.36
CA ASP A 39 -12.67 -8.06 20.58
C ASP A 39 -13.10 -6.59 20.37
N SER A 40 -13.53 -6.21 19.16
CA SER A 40 -14.05 -4.85 18.88
C SER A 40 -15.58 -4.81 18.94
N VAL A 41 -16.12 -3.82 19.68
CA VAL A 41 -17.56 -3.56 19.87
C VAL A 41 -18.32 -3.46 18.53
N MET A 42 -17.64 -3.04 17.45
CA MET A 42 -18.20 -2.87 16.10
C MET A 42 -17.71 -3.91 15.08
N GLY A 43 -16.94 -4.91 15.50
CA GLY A 43 -16.50 -6.04 14.67
C GLY A 43 -15.82 -5.63 13.36
N MET A 44 -16.24 -6.28 12.26
CA MET A 44 -15.71 -6.06 10.90
C MET A 44 -16.01 -4.66 10.34
N ALA A 45 -17.00 -3.94 10.87
CA ALA A 45 -17.30 -2.57 10.42
C ALA A 45 -16.14 -1.61 10.73
N TRP A 46 -15.36 -1.86 11.79
CA TRP A 46 -14.24 -1.02 12.18
C TRP A 46 -13.12 -0.97 11.14
N SER A 47 -12.89 -2.07 10.39
CA SER A 47 -11.90 -2.06 9.30
C SER A 47 -12.27 -1.18 8.13
N PHE A 48 -13.54 -0.83 7.94
CA PHE A 48 -13.96 0.14 6.93
C PHE A 48 -13.87 1.57 7.45
N PHE A 49 -14.10 1.77 8.74
CA PHE A 49 -14.07 3.09 9.36
C PHE A 49 -12.70 3.76 9.23
N ASN A 50 -11.61 3.04 9.51
CA ASN A 50 -10.25 3.57 9.42
C ASN A 50 -9.90 4.13 8.02
N PRO A 51 -10.01 3.37 6.91
CA PRO A 51 -9.69 3.89 5.58
C PRO A 51 -10.65 5.01 5.12
N ILE A 52 -11.95 4.96 5.48
CA ILE A 52 -12.90 6.03 5.15
C ILE A 52 -12.56 7.31 5.89
N PHE A 53 -12.25 7.21 7.20
CA PHE A 53 -11.87 8.35 8.01
C PHE A 53 -10.57 8.97 7.51
N MET A 54 -9.56 8.16 7.20
CA MET A 54 -8.32 8.65 6.58
C MET A 54 -8.60 9.38 5.26
N LEU A 55 -9.45 8.82 4.40
CA LEU A 55 -9.80 9.42 3.12
C LEU A 55 -10.50 10.78 3.32
N LEU A 56 -11.46 10.86 4.24
CA LEU A 56 -12.13 12.12 4.61
C LEU A 56 -11.15 13.16 5.14
N VAL A 57 -10.29 12.78 6.09
CA VAL A 57 -9.28 13.68 6.66
C VAL A 57 -8.35 14.19 5.56
N TYR A 58 -7.87 13.34 4.67
CA TYR A 58 -6.99 13.78 3.59
C TYR A 58 -7.71 14.68 2.60
N THR A 59 -8.92 14.33 2.16
CA THR A 59 -9.72 15.20 1.30
C THR A 59 -9.97 16.55 1.97
N PHE A 60 -10.27 16.58 3.28
CA PHE A 60 -10.49 17.81 4.03
C PHE A 60 -9.21 18.66 4.12
N VAL A 61 -8.07 18.05 4.47
CA VAL A 61 -6.77 18.73 4.53
C VAL A 61 -6.40 19.31 3.16
N PHE A 62 -6.58 18.57 2.07
CA PHE A 62 -6.32 19.08 0.72
C PHE A 62 -7.34 20.12 0.24
N SER A 63 -8.56 20.07 0.75
CA SER A 63 -9.58 21.07 0.45
C SER A 63 -9.29 22.38 1.18
N GLU A 64 -9.10 22.36 2.50
CA GLU A 64 -9.02 23.58 3.32
C GLU A 64 -7.60 24.11 3.52
N VAL A 65 -6.60 23.26 3.75
CA VAL A 65 -5.22 23.72 3.99
C VAL A 65 -4.57 24.24 2.69
N PHE A 66 -4.87 23.60 1.55
CA PHE A 66 -4.33 24.05 0.27
C PHE A 66 -5.15 25.17 -0.39
N LYS A 67 -6.45 25.31 -0.08
CA LYS A 67 -7.19 26.57 -0.36
C LYS A 67 -6.45 27.78 0.20
N SER A 68 -5.95 27.67 1.44
CA SER A 68 -5.26 28.77 2.12
C SER A 68 -3.90 29.12 1.50
N ARG A 69 -3.23 28.20 0.81
CA ARG A 69 -1.90 28.44 0.21
C ARG A 69 -1.94 28.77 -1.29
N TRP A 70 -2.93 28.29 -2.03
CA TRP A 70 -3.07 28.46 -3.48
C TRP A 70 -4.49 28.93 -3.81
N GLY A 71 -4.89 30.08 -3.24
CA GLY A 71 -6.22 30.68 -3.43
C GLY A 71 -6.64 30.70 -4.90
N ASP A 72 -7.90 30.32 -5.17
CA ASP A 72 -8.70 30.27 -6.43
C ASP A 72 -8.04 29.86 -7.77
N ILE A 73 -6.73 29.66 -7.83
CA ILE A 73 -5.95 29.39 -9.05
C ILE A 73 -5.69 27.89 -9.22
N ALA A 74 -5.76 27.10 -8.15
CA ALA A 74 -5.61 25.65 -8.22
C ALA A 74 -6.97 24.98 -8.55
N ASP A 75 -7.12 24.56 -9.80
CA ASP A 75 -8.28 23.83 -10.30
C ASP A 75 -8.62 22.63 -9.39
N SER A 76 -9.91 22.45 -9.07
CA SER A 76 -10.40 21.41 -8.14
C SER A 76 -9.97 19.99 -8.53
N ASP A 77 -9.68 19.80 -9.81
CA ASP A 77 -9.21 18.57 -10.43
C ASP A 77 -7.83 18.15 -9.90
N SER A 78 -6.93 19.12 -9.67
CA SER A 78 -5.53 18.87 -9.26
C SER A 78 -5.38 18.41 -7.80
N ARG A 79 -6.20 18.95 -6.89
CA ARG A 79 -6.14 18.67 -5.45
C ARG A 79 -6.54 17.24 -5.13
N THR A 80 -7.57 16.76 -5.82
CA THR A 80 -8.10 15.40 -5.66
C THR A 80 -7.12 14.35 -6.17
N GLN A 81 -6.45 14.61 -7.30
CA GLN A 81 -5.43 13.72 -7.84
C GLN A 81 -4.25 13.54 -6.87
N PHE A 82 -3.81 14.63 -6.23
CA PHE A 82 -2.74 14.56 -5.24
C PHE A 82 -3.14 13.81 -3.96
N ALA A 83 -4.38 14.00 -3.48
CA ALA A 83 -4.92 13.25 -2.35
C ALA A 83 -4.94 11.73 -2.60
N ILE A 84 -5.31 11.31 -3.82
CA ILE A 84 -5.30 9.89 -4.23
C ILE A 84 -3.89 9.32 -4.21
N VAL A 85 -2.90 10.01 -4.79
CA VAL A 85 -1.50 9.55 -4.83
C VAL A 85 -0.94 9.40 -3.41
N LEU A 86 -1.22 10.35 -2.52
CA LEU A 86 -0.81 10.25 -1.12
C LEU A 86 -1.48 9.09 -0.39
N PHE A 87 -2.77 8.87 -0.63
CA PHE A 87 -3.47 7.73 -0.02
C PHE A 87 -2.86 6.39 -0.44
N VAL A 88 -2.47 6.24 -1.71
CA VAL A 88 -1.74 5.05 -2.19
C VAL A 88 -0.41 4.88 -1.45
N GLY A 89 0.37 5.97 -1.32
CA GLY A 89 1.63 5.95 -0.58
C GLY A 89 1.44 5.52 0.89
N MET A 90 0.38 6.03 1.53
CA MET A 90 0.03 5.67 2.91
C MET A 90 -0.38 4.19 3.03
N ILE A 91 -1.11 3.62 2.06
CA ILE A 91 -1.44 2.18 2.06
C ILE A 91 -0.17 1.34 2.03
N ILE A 92 0.79 1.68 1.14
CA ILE A 92 2.04 0.92 0.99
C ILE A 92 2.88 1.02 2.28
N LEU A 93 3.03 2.24 2.82
CA LEU A 93 3.75 2.46 4.06
C LEU A 93 3.08 1.75 5.24
N SER A 94 1.74 1.76 5.30
CA SER A 94 0.97 1.07 6.33
C SER A 94 1.17 -0.44 6.27
N LEU A 95 1.14 -1.04 5.08
CA LEU A 95 1.41 -2.46 4.88
C LEU A 95 2.82 -2.83 5.38
N PHE A 96 3.83 -2.05 4.97
CA PHE A 96 5.21 -2.27 5.36
C PHE A 96 5.40 -2.12 6.88
N SER A 97 4.91 -1.02 7.46
CA SER A 97 5.00 -0.75 8.89
C SER A 97 4.29 -1.82 9.71
N GLU A 98 3.13 -2.30 9.27
CA GLU A 98 2.41 -3.36 9.97
C GLU A 98 3.19 -4.68 9.92
N ALA A 99 3.74 -5.06 8.76
CA ALA A 99 4.52 -6.28 8.62
C ALA A 99 5.78 -6.27 9.49
N VAL A 100 6.58 -5.20 9.44
CA VAL A 100 7.84 -5.08 10.19
C VAL A 100 7.59 -5.03 11.70
N ASN A 101 6.62 -4.23 12.14
CA ASN A 101 6.36 -4.08 13.56
C ASN A 101 5.65 -5.30 14.18
N ARG A 102 4.86 -6.07 13.41
CA ARG A 102 4.18 -7.27 13.92
C ARG A 102 5.04 -8.52 13.92
N ALA A 103 6.01 -8.65 13.00
CA ALA A 103 6.87 -9.83 12.92
C ALA A 103 7.45 -10.27 14.30
N PRO A 104 8.06 -9.38 15.12
CA PRO A 104 8.58 -9.78 16.43
C PRO A 104 7.47 -10.04 17.46
N ARG A 105 6.36 -9.29 17.41
CA ARG A 105 5.25 -9.43 18.37
C ARG A 105 4.50 -10.76 18.24
N VAL A 106 4.38 -11.29 17.02
CA VAL A 106 3.73 -12.59 16.79
C VAL A 106 4.53 -13.74 17.40
N ILE A 107 5.85 -13.62 17.48
CA ILE A 107 6.74 -14.61 18.10
C ILE A 107 6.51 -14.64 19.62
N VAL A 108 6.48 -13.48 20.27
CA VAL A 108 6.33 -13.36 21.73
C VAL A 108 4.91 -13.72 22.21
N SER A 109 3.88 -13.46 21.39
CA SER A 109 2.48 -13.76 21.76
C SER A 109 2.10 -15.24 21.62
N ASN A 110 2.87 -16.04 20.87
CA ASN A 110 2.55 -17.44 20.55
C ASN A 110 3.61 -18.44 21.09
N VAL A 111 4.26 -18.14 22.22
CA VAL A 111 5.34 -18.96 22.82
C VAL A 111 4.90 -20.41 23.11
N ASN A 112 3.62 -20.63 23.40
CA ASN A 112 3.07 -21.96 23.66
C ASN A 112 3.09 -22.90 22.44
N TYR A 113 3.11 -22.37 21.21
CA TYR A 113 3.19 -23.17 19.98
C TYR A 113 4.62 -23.67 19.72
N VAL A 114 5.62 -22.89 20.13
CA VAL A 114 7.05 -23.18 19.92
C VAL A 114 7.55 -24.31 20.83
N LYS A 115 6.94 -24.49 22.02
CA LYS A 115 7.38 -25.48 23.01
C LYS A 115 6.73 -26.86 22.90
N LYS A 116 5.60 -27.01 22.20
CA LYS A 116 4.81 -28.28 22.19
C LYS A 116 4.72 -28.98 20.84
N VAL A 117 4.99 -28.31 19.73
CA VAL A 117 4.92 -28.87 18.38
C VAL A 117 6.13 -28.34 17.59
N ILE A 118 6.75 -29.17 16.74
CA ILE A 118 7.92 -28.83 15.91
C ILE A 118 7.51 -27.77 14.88
N PHE A 119 7.31 -26.52 15.31
CA PHE A 119 6.82 -25.43 14.48
C PHE A 119 8.00 -24.74 13.78
N PRO A 120 8.00 -24.67 12.44
CA PRO A 120 8.92 -23.81 11.70
C PRO A 120 8.65 -22.34 12.07
N LEU A 121 9.63 -21.66 12.65
CA LEU A 121 9.52 -20.25 13.08
C LEU A 121 9.25 -19.30 11.91
N GLU A 122 9.61 -19.71 10.69
CA GLU A 122 9.42 -19.00 9.42
C GLU A 122 7.94 -18.73 9.07
N ILE A 123 7.01 -19.50 9.62
CA ILE A 123 5.57 -19.40 9.31
C ILE A 123 4.93 -18.20 10.03
N LEU A 124 5.46 -17.80 11.18
CA LEU A 124 4.93 -16.70 11.99
C LEU A 124 4.89 -15.34 11.28
N PRO A 125 5.98 -14.86 10.63
CA PRO A 125 5.94 -13.62 9.87
C PRO A 125 4.99 -13.68 8.65
N VAL A 126 4.84 -14.86 8.03
CA VAL A 126 3.90 -15.05 6.91
C VAL A 126 2.45 -14.90 7.36
N ILE A 127 2.12 -15.38 8.56
CA ILE A 127 0.79 -15.18 9.15
C ILE A 127 0.51 -13.69 9.38
N ALA A 128 1.48 -12.95 9.94
CA ALA A 128 1.37 -11.51 10.16
C ALA A 128 1.20 -10.73 8.84
N MET A 129 2.00 -11.09 7.83
CA MET A 129 1.92 -10.52 6.49
C MET A 129 0.57 -10.79 5.82
N GLY A 130 0.06 -12.02 5.92
CA GLY A 130 -1.25 -12.38 5.37
C GLY A 130 -2.40 -11.56 5.97
N ALA A 131 -2.32 -11.25 7.26
CA ALA A 131 -3.32 -10.44 7.92
C ALA A 131 -3.16 -8.93 7.65
N ALA A 132 -1.93 -8.43 7.48
CA ALA A 132 -1.68 -7.07 7.01
C ALA A 132 -2.18 -6.87 5.56
N LEU A 133 -1.94 -7.86 4.68
CA LEU A 133 -2.46 -7.87 3.31
C LEU A 133 -3.99 -7.80 3.28
N PHE A 134 -4.68 -8.53 4.16
CA PHE A 134 -6.14 -8.44 4.27
C PHE A 134 -6.59 -7.00 4.56
N HIS A 135 -5.91 -6.30 5.47
CA HIS A 135 -6.24 -4.91 5.78
C HIS A 135 -5.93 -3.97 4.61
N SER A 136 -4.77 -4.11 3.97
CA SER A 136 -4.42 -3.32 2.79
C SER A 136 -5.35 -3.57 1.61
N MET A 137 -5.87 -4.79 1.43
CA MET A 137 -6.88 -5.10 0.42
C MET A 137 -8.20 -4.36 0.68
N ILE A 138 -8.61 -4.21 1.94
CA ILE A 138 -9.80 -3.40 2.29
C ILE A 138 -9.56 -1.93 1.92
N SER A 139 -8.41 -1.37 2.29
CA SER A 139 -8.07 0.01 1.96
C SER A 139 -7.97 0.26 0.44
N LEU A 140 -7.40 -0.69 -0.30
CA LEU A 140 -7.37 -0.66 -1.77
C LEU A 140 -8.77 -0.75 -2.37
N PHE A 141 -9.65 -1.59 -1.82
CA PHE A 141 -11.03 -1.69 -2.25
C PHE A 141 -11.79 -0.36 -2.04
N VAL A 142 -11.64 0.26 -0.88
CA VAL A 142 -12.22 1.59 -0.59
C VAL A 142 -11.71 2.63 -1.58
N LEU A 143 -10.42 2.63 -1.89
CA LEU A 143 -9.85 3.51 -2.90
C LEU A 143 -10.43 3.26 -4.29
N ALA A 144 -10.54 1.99 -4.70
CA ALA A 144 -11.10 1.61 -5.99
C ALA A 144 -12.56 2.07 -6.14
N VAL A 145 -13.36 1.93 -5.09
CA VAL A 145 -14.75 2.44 -5.05
C VAL A 145 -14.78 3.97 -5.16
N ALA A 146 -13.89 4.67 -4.44
CA ALA A 146 -13.79 6.12 -4.51
C ALA A 146 -13.44 6.61 -5.92
N ILE A 147 -12.51 5.94 -6.60
CA ILE A 147 -12.13 6.24 -7.99
C ILE A 147 -13.28 5.94 -8.95
N PHE A 148 -13.93 4.78 -8.82
CA PHE A 148 -15.04 4.38 -9.69
C PHE A 148 -16.24 5.35 -9.59
N ARG A 149 -16.52 5.86 -8.38
CA ARG A 149 -17.59 6.84 -8.16
C ARG A 149 -17.29 8.22 -8.77
N ALA A 150 -16.03 8.50 -9.11
CA ALA A 150 -15.55 9.73 -9.75
C ALA A 150 -15.12 9.50 -11.22
N PRO A 151 -16.03 9.11 -12.14
CA PRO A 151 -15.67 8.68 -13.50
C PRO A 151 -15.07 9.80 -14.38
N ARG A 152 -15.22 11.08 -14.01
CA ARG A 152 -14.61 12.21 -14.74
C ARG A 152 -13.09 12.31 -14.56
N PHE A 153 -12.52 11.71 -13.51
CA PHE A 153 -11.11 11.85 -13.12
C PHE A 153 -10.19 10.76 -13.71
N THR A 154 -10.71 9.55 -13.94
CA THR A 154 -9.96 8.37 -14.42
C THR A 154 -9.30 8.59 -15.78
N LEU A 155 -9.97 9.30 -16.70
CA LEU A 155 -9.47 9.51 -18.06
C LEU A 155 -8.27 10.47 -18.11
N LYS A 156 -8.11 11.37 -17.13
CA LYS A 156 -7.03 12.36 -17.08
C LYS A 156 -5.78 11.84 -16.37
N ILE A 157 -5.96 11.07 -15.28
CA ILE A 157 -4.85 10.45 -14.55
C ILE A 157 -4.15 9.36 -15.37
N SER A 158 -4.92 8.56 -16.12
CA SER A 158 -4.36 7.53 -17.00
C SER A 158 -3.53 8.16 -18.12
N ARG A 159 -3.98 9.29 -18.70
CA ARG A 159 -3.19 10.04 -19.69
C ARG A 159 -1.98 10.73 -19.09
N CYS A 160 -2.06 11.28 -17.87
CA CYS A 160 -0.93 11.98 -17.25
C CYS A 160 0.19 11.01 -16.78
N PHE A 161 -0.18 9.82 -16.34
CA PHE A 161 0.77 8.74 -16.02
C PHE A 161 1.41 8.17 -17.29
N ASP A 162 0.61 7.93 -18.33
CA ASP A 162 1.08 7.48 -19.66
C ASP A 162 2.04 8.51 -20.30
N GLN A 163 1.72 9.80 -20.18
CA GLN A 163 2.52 10.88 -20.78
C GLN A 163 3.85 11.16 -20.05
N ARG A 164 3.98 10.83 -18.76
CA ARG A 164 5.27 10.90 -18.06
C ARG A 164 6.23 9.76 -18.41
N HIS A 165 5.72 8.60 -18.79
CA HIS A 165 6.57 7.49 -19.24
C HIS A 165 7.02 7.64 -20.70
N ILE A 166 6.23 8.31 -21.54
CA ILE A 166 6.56 8.58 -22.96
C ILE A 166 7.49 9.80 -23.13
N GLY A 167 7.50 10.74 -22.19
CA GLY A 167 8.27 12.00 -22.29
C GLY A 167 9.79 11.90 -22.12
N ILE A 168 10.37 10.72 -21.84
CA ILE A 168 11.82 10.55 -21.62
C ILE A 168 12.54 10.04 -22.89
N LEU A 169 11.83 9.57 -23.93
CA LEU A 169 12.46 8.87 -25.06
C LEU A 169 12.38 9.55 -26.44
N ILE A 170 11.98 10.83 -26.52
CA ILE A 170 12.06 11.59 -27.79
C ILE A 170 12.57 13.03 -27.56
N PRO A 171 13.88 13.29 -27.66
CA PRO A 171 14.38 14.61 -27.99
C PRO A 171 14.61 14.66 -29.51
N MET A 172 13.57 14.96 -30.29
CA MET A 172 13.75 15.39 -31.68
C MET A 172 12.51 16.16 -32.15
N HIS A 173 12.55 17.47 -31.98
CA HIS A 173 11.82 18.37 -32.86
C HIS A 173 12.80 19.40 -33.43
N GLN A 174 13.25 19.07 -34.63
CA GLN A 174 13.79 19.98 -35.64
C GLN A 174 13.03 21.32 -35.69
N GLY A 175 13.76 22.41 -35.94
CA GLY A 175 13.20 23.59 -36.61
C GLY A 175 12.44 24.60 -35.74
N LYS A 176 13.15 25.34 -34.89
CA LYS A 176 12.79 26.75 -34.61
C LYS A 176 13.85 27.65 -35.24
N LYS A 177 13.44 28.37 -36.29
CA LYS A 177 14.20 29.47 -36.89
C LYS A 177 14.60 30.44 -35.77
N LEU A 178 15.90 30.67 -35.59
CA LEU A 178 16.41 31.70 -34.71
C LEU A 178 16.08 33.08 -35.32
N PRO A 179 15.54 34.04 -34.56
CA PRO A 179 15.46 35.42 -35.00
C PRO A 179 16.85 36.05 -35.04
N THR A 180 17.09 36.69 -36.18
CA THR A 180 18.20 37.53 -36.60
C THR A 180 18.88 38.31 -35.47
N PHE A 181 20.17 38.02 -35.27
CA PHE A 181 21.15 38.89 -34.61
C PHE A 181 21.27 40.21 -35.41
N GLN A 182 20.68 41.30 -34.90
CA GLN A 182 20.79 42.63 -35.51
C GLN A 182 20.84 43.75 -34.47
N TRP A 183 21.74 43.64 -33.49
CA TRP A 183 21.92 44.65 -32.42
C TRP A 183 23.39 44.96 -32.09
N PHE A 184 24.34 44.78 -33.02
CA PHE A 184 25.75 45.11 -32.73
C PHE A 184 26.50 45.97 -33.76
N LEU A 185 25.79 46.70 -34.62
CA LEU A 185 26.37 47.78 -35.43
C LEU A 185 25.36 48.92 -35.64
N SER A 186 25.30 49.84 -34.67
CA SER A 186 25.02 51.28 -34.83
C SER A 186 25.26 51.98 -33.50
#